data_AF-A0A6L3T4D9-F1
#
_entry.id   AF-A0A6L3T4D9-F1
#
_cell.length_a   1.000
_cell.length_b   1.000
_cell.length_c   1.000
_cell.angle_alpha   90.00
_cell.angle_beta   90.00
_cell.angle_gamma   90.00
#
_symmetry.space_group_name_H-M   'P 1'
#
loop_
_entity.id
_entity.type
_entity.pdbx_description
1 polymer ?
#
loop_
_entity_poly.entity_id
_entity_poly.type
_entity_poly.pdbx_seq_one_letter_code
_entity_poly.pdbx_strand_id
1 'polypeptide(L)'
;MSSAAVQAALAGPIGLRTVLVVAFAPAVFGGLLTFGLSAVVWLLVLSRIDVSYAYPCVALGIVLTMLAGHLMLGEALTVSRIAGLALIVSGVGVVALGR
;
A
#
# COMPACT_ATOMS: atom_id res chain seq x y z
N MET A 1 -6.42 -13.95 1.82
CA MET A 1 -7.39 -15.07 1.81
C MET A 1 -8.55 -14.71 0.87
N SER A 2 -8.34 -14.76 -0.45
CA SER A 2 -9.42 -14.53 -1.42
C SER A 2 -10.45 -15.64 -1.28
N SER A 3 -11.75 -15.30 -1.33
CA SER A 3 -12.83 -16.27 -1.16
C SER A 3 -12.70 -17.41 -2.17
N ALA A 4 -13.16 -18.62 -1.79
CA ALA A 4 -13.10 -19.80 -2.66
C ALA A 4 -13.71 -19.54 -4.06
N ALA A 5 -14.73 -18.67 -4.14
CA ALA A 5 -15.34 -18.24 -5.40
C ALA A 5 -14.41 -17.40 -6.29
N VAL A 6 -13.61 -16.49 -5.71
CA VAL A 6 -12.63 -15.68 -6.45
C VAL A 6 -11.46 -16.55 -6.93
N GLN A 7 -10.98 -17.47 -6.08
CA GLN A 7 -9.91 -18.40 -6.48
C GLN A 7 -10.35 -19.34 -7.61
N ALA A 8 -11.58 -19.88 -7.52
CA ALA A 8 -12.14 -20.72 -8.58
C ALA A 8 -12.37 -19.97 -9.90
N ALA A 9 -12.75 -18.68 -9.85
CA ALA A 9 -12.96 -17.85 -11.03
C ALA A 9 -11.65 -17.45 -11.74
N LEU A 10 -10.56 -17.31 -10.98
CA LEU A 10 -9.22 -16.97 -11.50
C LEU A 10 -8.46 -18.18 -12.06
N ALA A 11 -8.87 -19.42 -11.74
CA ALA A 11 -8.27 -20.64 -12.26
C ALA A 11 -8.65 -20.96 -13.72
N GLY A 12 -9.66 -20.27 -14.27
CA GLY A 12 -10.13 -20.42 -15.64
C GLY A 12 -9.74 -19.26 -16.56
N PRO A 13 -10.15 -19.30 -17.83
CA PRO A 13 -9.95 -18.20 -18.77
C PRO A 13 -10.61 -16.91 -18.25
N ILE A 14 -9.90 -15.79 -18.35
CA ILE A 14 -10.42 -14.49 -17.94
C ILE A 14 -11.56 -14.09 -18.87
N GLY A 15 -12.79 -14.21 -18.38
CA GLY A 15 -14.01 -13.84 -19.11
C GLY A 15 -14.91 -12.90 -18.31
N LEU A 16 -16.02 -12.47 -18.91
CA LEU A 16 -17.00 -11.56 -18.29
C LEU A 16 -17.47 -12.05 -16.91
N ARG A 17 -17.65 -13.37 -16.77
CA ARG A 17 -18.03 -14.00 -15.50
C ARG A 17 -16.99 -13.79 -14.40
N THR A 18 -15.70 -13.91 -14.72
CA THR A 18 -14.61 -13.69 -13.74
C THR A 18 -14.58 -12.24 -13.29
N VAL A 19 -14.74 -11.29 -14.23
CA VAL A 19 -14.80 -9.86 -13.91
C VAL A 19 -15.97 -9.57 -12.95
N LEU A 20 -17.17 -10.09 -13.23
CA LEU A 20 -18.34 -9.88 -12.37
C LEU A 20 -18.15 -10.52 -10.98
N VAL A 21 -17.62 -11.74 -10.91
CA VAL A 21 -17.40 -12.41 -9.62
C VAL A 21 -16.39 -11.67 -8.74
N VAL A 22 -15.31 -11.15 -9.34
CA VAL A 22 -14.31 -10.36 -8.62
C VAL A 22 -14.86 -8.98 -8.24
N ALA A 23 -15.53 -8.29 -9.16
CA ALA A 23 -16.07 -6.96 -8.93
C ALA A 23 -17.09 -6.91 -7.79
N PHE A 24 -17.93 -7.94 -7.66
CA PHE A 24 -18.93 -8.05 -6.60
C PHE A 24 -18.42 -8.80 -5.35
N ALA A 25 -17.13 -9.09 -5.24
CA ALA A 25 -16.57 -9.71 -4.04
C ALA A 25 -16.59 -8.71 -2.87
N PRO A 26 -17.09 -9.09 -1.67
CA PRO A 26 -17.16 -8.19 -0.51
C PRO A 26 -15.81 -7.54 -0.13
N ALA A 27 -14.72 -8.29 -0.30
CA ALA A 27 -13.37 -7.80 -0.05
C ALA A 27 -12.96 -6.65 -0.98
N VAL A 28 -13.46 -6.63 -2.21
CA VAL A 28 -13.18 -5.55 -3.18
C VAL A 28 -13.84 -4.26 -2.73
N PHE A 29 -15.08 -4.30 -2.22
CA PHE A 29 -15.73 -3.12 -1.66
C PHE A 29 -14.99 -2.58 -0.43
N GLY A 30 -14.54 -3.46 0.47
CA GLY A 30 -13.71 -3.06 1.60
C GLY A 30 -12.39 -2.39 1.18
N GLY A 31 -11.72 -2.97 0.18
CA GLY A 31 -10.51 -2.39 -0.42
C GLY A 31 -10.79 -1.04 -1.09
N LEU A 32 -11.88 -0.91 -1.84
CA LEU A 32 -12.27 0.31 -2.53
C LEU A 32 -12.63 1.43 -1.53
N LEU A 33 -13.37 1.11 -0.46
CA LEU A 33 -13.67 2.06 0.61
C LEU A 33 -12.39 2.53 1.28
N THR A 34 -11.49 1.62 1.65
CA THR A 34 -10.21 1.96 2.28
C THR A 34 -9.34 2.82 1.35
N PHE A 35 -9.32 2.50 0.06
CA PHE A 35 -8.61 3.28 -0.96
C PHE A 35 -9.21 4.69 -1.13
N GLY A 36 -10.54 4.79 -1.18
CA GLY A 36 -11.24 6.08 -1.23
C GLY A 36 -10.93 6.93 0.01
N LEU A 37 -10.95 6.35 1.21
CA LEU A 37 -10.58 7.02 2.45
C LEU A 37 -9.11 7.47 2.43
N SER A 38 -8.20 6.61 1.95
CA SER A 38 -6.78 6.96 1.77
C SER A 38 -6.61 8.17 0.84
N ALA A 39 -7.37 8.22 -0.26
CA ALA A 39 -7.33 9.36 -1.18
C ALA A 39 -7.84 10.65 -0.52
N VAL A 40 -8.93 10.59 0.24
CA VAL A 40 -9.45 11.75 0.99
C VAL A 40 -8.41 12.26 1.99
N VAL A 41 -7.82 11.38 2.79
CA VAL A 41 -6.76 11.74 3.76
C VAL A 41 -5.58 12.38 3.05
N TRP A 42 -5.15 11.81 1.91
CA TRP A 42 -4.04 12.36 1.14
C TRP A 42 -4.34 13.76 0.59
N LEU A 43 -5.54 13.97 0.03
CA LEU A 43 -5.96 15.28 -0.48
C LEU A 43 -6.06 16.32 0.65
N LEU A 44 -6.52 15.92 1.85
CA LEU A 44 -6.53 16.80 3.01
C LEU A 44 -5.12 17.22 3.41
N VAL A 45 -4.15 16.32 3.40
CA VAL A 45 -2.73 16.65 3.66
C VAL A 45 -2.22 17.65 2.63
N LEU A 46 -2.43 17.38 1.34
CA LEU A 46 -2.00 18.27 0.25
C LEU A 46 -2.68 19.63 0.26
N SER A 47 -3.88 19.75 0.86
CA SER A 47 -4.55 21.04 1.04
C SER A 47 -3.91 21.93 2.12
N ARG A 48 -3.02 21.39 2.95
CA ARG A 48 -2.46 22.06 4.14
C ARG A 48 -0.95 22.19 4.13
N ILE A 49 -0.24 21.32 3.41
CA ILE A 49 1.21 21.34 3.28
C ILE A 49 1.63 21.17 1.83
N ASP A 50 2.76 21.77 1.45
CA ASP A 50 3.30 21.61 0.12
C ASP A 50 3.69 20.16 -0.14
N VAL A 51 3.54 19.75 -1.39
CA VAL A 51 3.85 18.41 -1.88
C VAL A 51 5.27 17.99 -1.46
N SER A 52 6.25 18.89 -1.58
CA SER A 52 7.65 18.62 -1.21
C SER A 52 7.84 18.23 0.26
N TYR A 53 7.00 18.72 1.18
CA TYR A 53 7.02 18.33 2.59
C TYR A 53 6.19 17.08 2.88
N ALA A 54 5.18 16.79 2.06
CA ALA A 54 4.33 15.61 2.22
C ALA A 54 5.02 14.30 1.82
N TYR A 55 5.88 14.32 0.79
CA TYR A 55 6.59 13.14 0.29
C TYR A 55 7.48 12.42 1.34
N PRO A 56 8.24 13.13 2.20
CA PRO A 56 8.91 12.55 3.36
C PRO A 56 7.99 11.67 4.24
N CYS A 57 6.76 12.12 4.50
CA CYS A 57 5.78 11.37 5.28
C CYS A 57 5.28 10.12 4.55
N VAL A 58 5.16 10.16 3.21
CA VAL A 58 4.78 8.98 2.40
C VAL A 58 5.86 7.90 2.49
N ALA A 59 7.12 8.29 2.43
CA ALA A 59 8.23 7.36 2.55
C ALA A 59 8.30 6.70 3.95
N LEU A 60 7.94 7.40 5.02
CA LEU A 60 7.72 6.77 6.34
C LEU A 60 6.61 5.72 6.31
N GLY A 61 5.55 5.94 5.53
CA GLY A 61 4.51 4.94 5.29
C GLY A 61 5.06 3.62 4.72
N ILE A 62 6.07 3.68 3.84
CA ILE A 62 6.74 2.49 3.30
C ILE A 62 7.47 1.73 4.42
N VAL A 63 8.15 2.45 5.31
CA VAL A 63 8.85 1.87 6.47
C VAL A 63 7.87 1.14 7.38
N LEU A 64 6.77 1.81 7.74
CA LEU A 64 5.73 1.24 8.59
C LEU A 64 5.06 0.03 7.93
N THR A 65 4.83 0.08 6.61
CA THR A 65 4.24 -1.03 5.86
C THR A 65 5.15 -2.26 5.85
N MET A 66 6.46 -2.08 5.64
CA MET A 66 7.43 -3.18 5.74
C MET A 66 7.47 -3.78 7.15
N LEU A 67 7.48 -2.93 8.18
CA LEU A 67 7.50 -3.39 9.56
C LEU A 67 6.21 -4.13 9.94
N ALA A 68 5.05 -3.62 9.50
CA ALA A 68 3.77 -4.29 9.66
C ALA A 68 3.73 -5.63 8.91
N GLY A 69 4.29 -5.71 7.71
CA GLY A 69 4.43 -6.97 6.96
C GLY A 69 5.26 -8.01 7.73
N HIS A 70 6.36 -7.57 8.36
CA HIS A 70 7.17 -8.46 9.19
C HIS A 70 6.45 -8.90 10.47
N LEU A 71 5.85 -7.97 11.22
CA LEU A 71 5.23 -8.24 12.53
C LEU A 71 3.88 -8.94 12.43
N MET A 72 3.04 -8.55 11.47
CA MET A 72 1.66 -9.05 11.34
C MET A 72 1.54 -10.22 10.38
N LEU A 73 2.29 -10.21 9.26
CA LEU A 73 2.23 -11.27 8.25
C LEU A 73 3.41 -12.26 8.35
N GLY A 74 4.39 -12.00 9.21
CA GLY A 74 5.57 -12.87 9.36
C GLY A 74 6.49 -12.86 8.14
N GLU A 75 6.44 -11.82 7.29
CA GLU A 75 7.28 -11.75 6.11
C GLU A 75 8.77 -11.71 6.47
N ALA A 76 9.60 -12.51 5.79
CA ALA A 76 11.03 -12.50 5.99
C ALA A 76 11.63 -11.15 5.57
N LEU A 77 12.29 -10.46 6.51
CA LEU A 77 13.08 -9.28 6.22
C LEU A 77 14.43 -9.73 5.65
N THR A 78 14.51 -9.78 4.32
CA THR A 78 15.78 -10.05 3.65
C THR A 78 16.75 -8.90 3.84
N VAL A 79 18.04 -9.20 3.79
CA VAL A 79 19.12 -8.18 3.87
C VAL A 79 18.94 -7.09 2.81
N SER A 80 18.48 -7.45 1.61
CA SER A 80 18.16 -6.50 0.53
C SER A 80 17.02 -5.54 0.87
N ARG A 81 15.95 -6.01 1.52
CA ARG A 81 14.82 -5.17 1.95
C ARG A 81 15.26 -4.18 3.03
N ILE A 82 16.06 -4.64 3.98
CA ILE A 82 16.60 -3.78 5.05
C ILE A 82 17.55 -2.73 4.47
N ALA A 83 18.42 -3.10 3.53
CA ALA A 83 19.32 -2.16 2.86
C ALA A 83 18.54 -1.09 2.06
N GLY A 84 17.52 -1.51 1.30
CA GLY A 84 16.63 -0.57 0.60
C GLY A 84 15.87 0.35 1.56
N LEU A 85 15.40 -0.18 2.68
CA LEU A 85 14.73 0.59 3.73
C LEU A 85 15.65 1.67 4.31
N ALA A 86 16.89 1.31 4.65
CA ALA A 86 17.88 2.25 5.15
C ALA A 86 18.17 3.37 4.14
N LEU A 87 18.18 3.06 2.84
CA LEU A 87 18.38 4.02 1.76
C LEU A 87 17.20 4.97 1.58
N ILE A 88 15.96 4.49 1.74
CA ILE A 88 14.76 5.34 1.74
C ILE A 88 14.80 6.28 2.94
N VAL A 89 15.07 5.77 4.14
CA VAL A 89 15.12 6.58 5.37
C VAL A 89 16.22 7.63 5.30
N SER A 90 17.39 7.29 4.77
CA SER A 90 18.47 8.27 4.57
C SER A 90 18.10 9.36 3.56
N GLY A 91 17.47 9.00 2.43
CA GLY A 91 16.96 9.95 1.45
C GLY A 91 15.91 10.90 2.03
N VAL A 92 14.97 10.37 2.82
CA VAL A 92 14.00 11.17 3.58
C VAL A 92 14.70 12.11 4.55
N GLY A 93 15.72 11.63 5.26
CA GLY A 93 16.55 12.44 6.14
C GLY A 93 17.22 13.60 5.39
N VAL A 94 17.80 13.36 4.22
CA VAL A 94 18.42 14.41 3.40
C VAL A 94 17.38 15.45 2.95
N VAL A 95 16.21 15.03 2.46
CA VAL A 95 15.14 15.96 2.06
C VAL A 95 14.60 16.75 3.26
N ALA A 96 14.44 16.08 4.40
CA ALA A 96 13.96 16.71 5.61
C ALA A 96 15.00 17.65 6.23
N LEU A 97 16.29 17.35 6.20
CA LEU A 97 17.36 18.17 6.79
C LEU A 97 17.98 19.19 5.83
N GLY A 98 17.83 19.04 4.51
CA GLY A 98 18.35 19.94 3.48
C GLY A 98 17.59 21.26 3.34
N ARG A 99 16.93 21.71 4.41
CA ARG A 99 16.30 23.01 4.59
C ARG A 99 17.31 24.01 5.13
#